data_AF-A0A962M4B3-F1
#
_entry.id   AF-A0A962M4B3-F1
#
_cell.length_a   1.000
_cell.length_b   1.000
_cell.length_c   1.000
_cell.angle_alpha   90.00
_cell.angle_beta   90.00
_cell.angle_gamma   90.00
#
_symmetry.space_group_name_H-M   'P 1'
#
loop_
_entity.id
_entity.type
_entity.pdbx_description
1 polymer ?
#
loop_
_entity_poly.entity_id
_entity_poly.type
_entity_poly.pdbx_seq_one_letter_code
_entity_poly.pdbx_strand_id
1 'polypeptide(L)'
;MDNTVFGLIAQHRKEAELGEAVKQLTLLPSFKAVFEDNLFNAQVNSLVARLAYVPKPSADYDAVLSELNAISYLKKYLHELTVKGSEANLHITEAQAYLHNEEA
;
A
#
# COMPACT_ATOMS: atom_id res chain seq x y z
N MET A 1 -18.89 27.00 -3.93
CA MET A 1 -18.57 25.61 -3.57
C MET A 1 -17.84 25.71 -2.26
N ASP A 2 -18.57 25.64 -1.16
CA ASP A 2 -17.98 25.84 0.16
C ASP A 2 -17.16 24.61 0.51
N ASN A 3 -15.84 24.75 0.38
CA ASN A 3 -14.83 23.87 0.99
C ASN A 3 -14.94 24.03 2.51
N THR A 4 -15.95 23.43 3.11
CA THR A 4 -16.06 23.35 4.56
C THR A 4 -15.09 22.28 5.07
N VAL A 5 -14.50 22.51 6.25
CA VAL A 5 -13.62 21.55 6.92
C VAL A 5 -14.26 20.16 7.02
N PHE A 6 -15.59 20.09 7.15
CA PHE A 6 -16.38 18.85 7.09
C PHE A 6 -16.28 18.08 5.76
N GLY A 7 -16.20 18.78 4.62
CA GLY A 7 -16.01 18.17 3.31
C GLY A 7 -14.61 17.54 3.16
N LEU A 8 -13.58 18.19 3.69
CA LEU A 8 -12.20 17.66 3.72
C LEU A 8 -12.09 16.44 4.64
N ILE A 9 -12.71 16.49 5.83
CA ILE A 9 -12.79 15.34 6.74
C ILE A 9 -13.47 14.15 6.05
N ALA A 10 -14.58 14.37 5.35
CA ALA A 10 -15.30 13.30 4.65
C ALA A 10 -14.46 12.67 3.53
N GLN A 11 -13.66 13.45 2.80
CA GLN A 11 -12.75 12.95 1.77
C GLN A 11 -11.64 12.09 2.36
N HIS A 12 -10.96 12.57 3.40
CA HIS A 12 -9.87 11.84 4.05
C HIS A 12 -10.33 10.58 4.79
N ARG A 13 -11.60 10.53 5.22
CA ARG A 13 -12.14 9.35 5.93
C ARG A 13 -12.03 8.07 5.12
N LYS A 14 -12.27 8.13 3.81
CA LYS A 14 -12.16 6.97 2.93
C LYS A 14 -10.71 6.49 2.78
N GLU A 15 -9.76 7.42 2.73
CA GLU A 15 -8.32 7.11 2.66
C GLU A 15 -7.84 6.49 3.98
N ALA A 16 -8.29 7.03 5.11
CA ALA A 16 -8.02 6.50 6.44
C ALA A 16 -8.58 5.07 6.63
N GLU A 17 -9.84 4.84 6.25
CA GLU A 17 -10.49 3.52 6.30
C GLU A 17 -9.74 2.49 5.44
N LEU A 18 -9.33 2.88 4.23
CA LEU A 18 -8.59 1.99 3.34
C LEU A 18 -7.20 1.65 3.90
N GLY A 19 -6.47 2.62 4.42
CA GLY A 19 -5.16 2.36 5.04
C GLY A 19 -5.26 1.50 6.30
N GLU A 20 -6.29 1.70 7.11
CA GLU A 20 -6.55 0.84 8.27
C GLU A 20 -6.92 -0.58 7.85
N ALA A 21 -7.76 -0.75 6.82
CA ALA A 21 -8.08 -2.07 6.28
C ALA A 21 -6.83 -2.81 5.78
N VAL A 22 -5.92 -2.11 5.09
CA VAL A 22 -4.63 -2.69 4.66
C VAL A 22 -3.78 -3.08 5.87
N LYS A 23 -3.68 -2.22 6.89
CA LYS A 23 -2.94 -2.54 8.11
C LYS A 23 -3.51 -3.77 8.82
N GLN A 24 -4.83 -3.87 8.95
CA GLN A 24 -5.48 -5.05 9.54
C GLN A 24 -5.24 -6.31 8.71
N LEU A 25 -5.27 -6.21 7.37
CA LEU A 25 -4.92 -7.33 6.49
C LEU A 25 -3.51 -7.85 6.76
N THR A 26 -2.52 -6.97 6.93
CA THR A 26 -1.12 -7.38 7.20
C THR A 26 -0.93 -8.13 8.51
N LEU A 27 -1.85 -7.99 9.47
CA LEU A 27 -1.82 -8.71 10.74
C LEU A 27 -2.37 -10.13 10.63
N LEU A 28 -3.08 -10.46 9.55
CA LEU A 28 -3.67 -11.79 9.36
C LEU A 28 -2.57 -12.82 9.04
N PRO A 29 -2.53 -13.98 9.74
CA PRO A 29 -1.56 -15.04 9.43
C PRO A 29 -1.64 -15.53 7.98
N SER A 30 -2.85 -15.57 7.41
CA SER A 30 -3.08 -15.94 6.01
C SER A 30 -2.46 -14.94 5.04
N PHE A 31 -2.55 -13.65 5.33
CA PHE A 31 -1.91 -12.62 4.53
C PHE A 31 -0.40 -12.75 4.57
N LYS A 32 0.18 -12.91 5.77
CA LYS A 32 1.61 -13.15 5.95
C LYS A 32 2.08 -14.36 5.14
N ALA A 33 1.39 -15.49 5.27
CA ALA A 33 1.75 -16.70 4.54
C ALA A 33 1.71 -16.49 3.01
N VAL A 34 0.63 -15.90 2.47
CA VAL A 34 0.46 -15.76 1.02
C VAL A 34 1.33 -14.66 0.42
N PHE A 35 1.33 -13.47 1.02
CA PHE A 35 1.99 -12.31 0.46
C PHE A 35 3.43 -12.16 0.95
N GLU A 36 3.70 -12.23 2.26
CA GLU A 36 5.05 -12.00 2.77
C GLU A 36 5.97 -13.18 2.48
N ASP A 37 5.59 -14.37 2.94
CA ASP A 37 6.46 -15.55 2.89
C ASP A 37 6.56 -16.13 1.47
N ASN A 38 5.42 -16.26 0.78
CA ASN A 38 5.40 -16.83 -0.57
C ASN A 38 5.70 -15.77 -1.65
N LEU A 39 4.84 -14.76 -1.81
CA LEU A 39 4.96 -13.84 -2.95
C LEU A 39 6.17 -12.91 -2.87
N PHE A 40 6.36 -12.19 -1.76
CA PHE A 40 7.39 -11.17 -1.62
C PHE A 40 8.77 -11.73 -1.27
N ASN A 41 8.85 -12.99 -0.86
CA ASN A 41 10.10 -13.63 -0.48
C ASN A 41 10.42 -14.84 -1.36
N ALA A 42 9.71 -15.97 -1.21
CA ALA A 42 10.04 -17.19 -1.95
C ALA A 42 9.99 -17.02 -3.49
N GLN A 43 8.93 -16.41 -4.01
CA GLN A 43 8.76 -16.18 -5.45
C GLN A 43 9.78 -15.17 -5.98
N VAL A 44 10.01 -14.06 -5.26
CA VAL A 44 11.05 -13.09 -5.63
C VAL A 44 12.43 -13.73 -5.68
N ASN A 45 12.81 -14.52 -4.67
CA ASN A 45 14.10 -15.21 -4.64
C ASN A 45 14.24 -16.19 -5.82
N SER A 46 13.18 -16.95 -6.11
CA SER A 46 13.12 -17.86 -7.26
C SER A 46 13.30 -17.12 -8.58
N LEU A 47 12.57 -16.03 -8.80
CA LEU A 47 12.64 -15.23 -10.02
C LEU A 47 14.00 -14.54 -10.20
N VAL A 48 14.56 -13.99 -9.12
CA VAL A 48 15.91 -13.39 -9.14
C VAL A 48 16.97 -14.45 -9.45
N ALA A 49 16.88 -15.63 -8.84
CA ALA A 49 17.77 -16.74 -9.19
C ALA A 49 17.62 -17.12 -10.67
N ARG A 50 16.39 -17.21 -11.18
CA ARG A 50 16.12 -17.50 -12.59
C ARG A 50 16.75 -16.47 -13.53
N LEU A 51 16.70 -15.16 -13.21
CA LEU A 51 17.36 -14.13 -14.01
C LEU A 51 18.87 -14.34 -14.19
N ALA A 52 19.54 -15.00 -13.24
CA ALA A 52 20.98 -15.28 -13.34
C ALA A 52 21.32 -16.33 -14.40
N TYR A 53 20.35 -17.18 -14.78
CA TYR A 53 20.54 -18.29 -15.71
C TYR A 53 19.85 -18.07 -17.06
N VAL A 54 18.97 -17.08 -17.17
CA VAL A 54 18.26 -16.78 -18.41
C VAL A 54 19.11 -15.81 -19.27
N PRO A 55 19.44 -16.17 -20.52
CA PRO A 55 20.21 -15.32 -21.42
C PRO A 55 19.49 -14.00 -21.72
N LYS A 56 20.28 -12.91 -21.82
CA LYS A 56 19.81 -11.64 -22.39
C LYS A 56 20.33 -11.46 -23.81
N PRO A 57 19.49 -11.06 -24.78
CA PRO A 57 18.03 -10.89 -24.69
C PRO A 57 17.27 -12.21 -24.90
N SER A 58 16.16 -12.42 -24.19
CA SER A 58 15.21 -13.51 -24.46
C SER A 58 13.81 -13.18 -23.94
N ALA A 59 12.78 -13.77 -24.56
CA ALA A 59 11.39 -13.59 -24.12
C ALA A 59 11.17 -14.07 -22.67
N ASP A 60 11.86 -15.14 -22.27
CA ASP A 60 11.84 -15.65 -20.91
C ASP A 60 12.43 -14.65 -19.91
N TYR A 61 13.49 -13.93 -20.31
CA TYR A 61 14.10 -12.90 -19.47
C TYR A 61 13.13 -11.75 -19.22
N ASP A 62 12.46 -11.27 -20.27
CA ASP A 62 11.48 -10.19 -20.18
C ASP A 62 10.24 -10.60 -19.37
N ALA A 63 9.80 -11.85 -19.48
CA ALA A 63 8.71 -12.39 -18.68
C ALA A 63 9.05 -12.40 -17.18
N VAL A 64 10.25 -12.86 -16.80
CA VAL A 64 10.70 -12.88 -15.40
C VAL A 64 10.83 -11.45 -14.84
N LEU A 65 11.32 -10.50 -15.64
CA LEU A 65 11.35 -9.09 -15.24
C LEU A 65 9.96 -8.50 -15.05
N SER A 66 9.02 -8.80 -15.96
CA SER A 66 7.64 -8.34 -15.85
C SER A 66 6.99 -8.81 -14.56
N GLU A 67 7.19 -10.08 -14.19
CA GLU A 67 6.66 -10.65 -12.96
C GLU A 67 7.27 -10.00 -11.71
N LEU A 68 8.58 -9.82 -11.66
CA LEU A 68 9.26 -9.11 -10.57
C LEU A 68 8.76 -7.66 -10.42
N ASN A 69 8.53 -6.97 -11.53
CA ASN A 69 7.99 -5.62 -11.53
C ASN A 69 6.56 -5.57 -10.99
N ALA A 70 5.71 -6.53 -11.36
CA ALA A 70 4.34 -6.63 -10.84
C ALA A 70 4.33 -6.89 -9.32
N ILE A 71 5.18 -7.79 -8.82
CA ILE A 71 5.33 -8.05 -7.38
C ILE A 71 5.80 -6.80 -6.64
N SER A 72 6.81 -6.11 -7.19
CA SER A 72 7.34 -4.86 -6.63
C SER A 72 6.27 -3.77 -6.57
N TYR A 73 5.48 -3.61 -7.64
CA TYR A 73 4.38 -2.65 -7.68
C TYR A 73 3.31 -2.94 -6.63
N LEU A 74 2.90 -4.19 -6.48
CA LEU A 74 1.93 -4.58 -5.46
C LEU A 74 2.43 -4.27 -4.04
N LYS A 75 3.68 -4.63 -3.73
CA LYS A 75 4.28 -4.34 -2.43
C LYS A 75 4.32 -2.84 -2.14
N LYS A 76 4.72 -2.06 -3.15
CA LYS A 76 4.73 -0.59 -3.08
C LYS A 76 3.33 -0.03 -2.87
N TYR A 77 2.34 -0.52 -3.61
CA TYR A 77 0.96 -0.05 -3.53
C TYR A 77 0.36 -0.26 -2.14
N LEU A 78 0.55 -1.43 -1.54
CA LEU A 78 0.10 -1.72 -0.17
C LEU A 78 0.75 -0.78 0.86
N HIS A 79 2.04 -0.50 0.69
CA HIS A 79 2.75 0.45 1.53
C HIS A 79 2.18 1.87 1.38
N GLU A 80 1.99 2.35 0.14
CA GLU A 80 1.43 3.67 -0.14
C GLU A 80 0.02 3.85 0.44
N LEU A 81 -0.83 2.82 0.37
CA LEU A 81 -2.16 2.85 1.00
C LEU A 81 -2.07 3.00 2.52
N THR A 82 -1.12 2.32 3.16
CA THR A 82 -0.91 2.42 4.62
C THR A 82 -0.44 3.82 5.01
N VAL A 83 0.51 4.39 4.25
CA VAL A 83 1.02 5.76 4.46
C VAL A 83 -0.09 6.78 4.28
N LYS A 84 -0.80 6.74 3.14
CA LYS A 84 -1.91 7.68 2.86
C LYS A 84 -3.01 7.61 3.91
N GLY A 85 -3.37 6.41 4.38
CA GLY A 85 -4.37 6.30 5.45
C GLY A 85 -3.89 6.85 6.80
N SER A 86 -2.59 6.74 7.09
CA SER A 86 -2.01 7.35 8.29
C SER A 86 -2.00 8.87 8.21
N GLU A 87 -1.64 9.44 7.05
CA GLU A 87 -1.70 10.88 6.77
C GLU A 87 -3.14 11.40 6.84
N ALA A 88 -4.09 10.68 6.25
CA ALA A 88 -5.50 11.03 6.30
C ALA A 88 -6.05 11.05 7.74
N ASN A 89 -5.66 10.08 8.59
CA ASN A 89 -6.01 10.08 10.01
C ASN A 89 -5.44 11.28 10.76
N LEU A 90 -4.20 11.67 10.46
CA LEU A 90 -3.59 12.88 11.02
C LEU A 90 -4.41 14.13 10.66
N HIS A 91 -4.72 14.30 9.37
CA HIS A 91 -5.50 15.45 8.90
C HIS A 91 -6.91 15.51 9.47
N ILE A 92 -7.58 14.37 9.64
CA ILE A 92 -8.89 14.32 10.31
C ILE A 92 -8.76 14.78 11.76
N THR A 93 -7.72 14.34 12.47
CA THR A 93 -7.48 14.71 13.87
C THR A 93 -7.19 16.20 14.01
N GLU A 94 -6.34 16.74 13.14
CA GLU A 94 -6.04 18.18 13.09
C GLU A 94 -7.31 19.00 12.80
N ALA A 95 -8.08 18.61 11.78
CA ALA A 95 -9.32 19.29 11.40
C ALA A 95 -10.37 19.28 12.52
N GLN A 96 -10.50 18.18 13.26
CA GLN A 96 -11.37 18.09 14.43
C GLN A 96 -10.90 19.02 15.56
N ALA A 97 -9.59 19.10 15.82
CA ALA A 97 -9.04 20.00 16.83
C ALA A 97 -9.29 21.48 16.47
N TYR A 98 -9.19 21.85 15.19
CA TYR A 98 -9.52 23.20 14.72
C TYR A 98 -11.00 23.54 14.94
N LEU A 99 -11.92 22.65 14.55
CA LEU A 99 -13.36 22.88 14.75
C LEU A 99 -13.72 23.04 16.24
N HIS A 100 -13.15 22.22 17.12
CA HIS A 100 -13.40 22.31 18.56
C HIS A 100 -12.81 23.56 19.22
N ASN A 101 -11.73 24.13 18.67
CA ASN A 101 -11.14 25.38 19.17
C ASN A 101 -11.86 26.64 18.65
N GLU A 102 -12.56 26.57 17.52
CA GLU A 102 -13.40 27.67 17.01
C GLU A 102 -14.77 27.74 17.71
N GLU A 103 -15.21 26.65 18.35
CA GLU A 103 -16.45 26.57 19.14
C GLU A 103 -16.29 27.05 20.61
N ALA A 104 -15.07 27.39 21.05
CA ALA A 104 -14.73 27.81 22.41
C ALA A 104 -14.47 29.33 22.52
#